data_AF-A0A4U1JI79-F1
#
_entry.id   AF-A0A4U1JI79-F1
#
_cell.length_a   1.000
_cell.length_b   1.000
_cell.length_c   1.000
_cell.angle_alpha   90.00
_cell.angle_beta   90.00
_cell.angle_gamma   90.00
#
_symmetry.space_group_name_H-M   'P 1'
#
loop_
_entity.id
_entity.type
_entity.pdbx_description
1 polymer ?
#
loop_
_entity_poly.entity_id
_entity_poly.type
_entity_poly.pdbx_seq_one_letter_code
_entity_poly.pdbx_strand_id
1 'polypeptide(L)'
;MMAADFRHSDLIEIQRANLRALLRHLHREQGSWVRVAHTLGYRRAVVVGFFDGTEPGNMALARSIARAVGLSVDDALAGKAPPRKAPALTLVASPRRKGGAS
;
A
#
# COMPACT_ATOMS: atom_id res chain seq x y z
N MET A 1 14.45 -35.00 -5.85
CA MET A 1 13.78 -33.71 -6.10
C MET A 1 12.45 -33.73 -5.39
N MET A 2 12.33 -33.09 -4.23
CA MET A 2 11.12 -33.10 -3.42
C MET A 2 10.11 -32.08 -3.96
N ALA A 3 8.88 -32.55 -4.18
CA ALA A 3 7.75 -31.75 -4.58
C ALA A 3 7.49 -30.65 -3.53
N ALA A 4 7.40 -29.40 -4.00
CA ALA A 4 6.93 -28.29 -3.20
C ALA A 4 5.48 -28.58 -2.81
N ASP A 5 5.27 -28.87 -1.52
CA ASP A 5 3.96 -28.87 -0.88
C ASP A 5 3.44 -27.43 -0.94
N PHE A 6 2.76 -27.07 -2.04
CA PHE A 6 2.05 -25.81 -2.21
C PHE A 6 0.85 -25.80 -1.27
N ARG A 7 1.10 -25.68 0.04
CA ARG A 7 0.10 -25.18 0.97
C ARG A 7 -0.20 -23.75 0.53
N HIS A 8 -1.39 -23.60 -0.05
CA HIS A 8 -1.97 -22.41 -0.67
C HIS A 8 -2.16 -21.21 0.29
N SER A 9 -1.36 -21.10 1.36
CA SER A 9 -1.61 -20.22 2.49
C SER A 9 -0.43 -19.32 2.86
N ASP A 10 0.79 -19.63 2.37
CA ASP A 10 1.99 -18.87 2.69
C ASP A 10 2.46 -18.02 1.51
N LEU A 11 2.71 -16.74 1.80
CA LEU A 11 3.29 -15.79 0.84
C LEU A 11 4.70 -16.26 0.48
N ILE A 12 5.04 -16.31 -0.81
CA ILE A 12 6.42 -16.56 -1.23
C ILE A 12 7.28 -15.30 -1.02
N GLU A 13 8.61 -15.46 -0.95
CA GLU A 13 9.51 -14.36 -0.58
C GLU A 13 9.39 -13.13 -1.49
N ILE A 14 9.24 -13.33 -2.80
CA ILE A 14 9.03 -12.25 -3.79
C ILE A 14 7.74 -11.47 -3.47
N GLN A 15 6.65 -12.17 -3.15
CA GLN A 15 5.39 -11.54 -2.77
C GLN A 15 5.53 -10.76 -1.46
N ARG A 16 6.25 -11.30 -0.48
CA ARG A 16 6.54 -10.59 0.78
C ARG A 16 7.32 -9.31 0.52
N ALA A 17 8.35 -9.36 -0.33
CA ALA A 17 9.14 -8.19 -0.69
C ALA A 17 8.28 -7.10 -1.36
N ASN A 18 7.41 -7.49 -2.29
CA ASN A 18 6.46 -6.59 -2.95
C ASN A 18 5.51 -5.93 -1.94
N LEU A 19 4.93 -6.70 -1.03
CA LEU A 19 4.05 -6.19 0.02
C LEU A 19 4.79 -5.26 1.01
N ARG A 20 6.05 -5.54 1.33
CA ARG A 20 6.90 -4.65 2.16
C ARG A 20 7.17 -3.32 1.46
N ALA A 21 7.38 -3.32 0.13
CA ALA A 21 7.52 -2.09 -0.64
C ALA A 21 6.24 -1.24 -0.60
N LEU A 22 5.06 -1.86 -0.68
CA LEU A 22 3.77 -1.18 -0.54
C LEU A 22 3.57 -0.62 0.88
N LEU A 23 3.94 -1.37 1.93
CA LEU A 23 3.92 -0.87 3.30
C LEU A 23 4.85 0.33 3.51
N ARG A 24 6.04 0.31 2.89
CA ARG A 24 6.96 1.46 2.91
C ARG A 24 6.33 2.69 2.28
N HIS A 25 5.58 2.50 1.20
CA HIS A 25 4.84 3.59 0.56
C HIS A 25 3.76 4.15 1.50
N LEU A 26 2.91 3.29 2.08
CA LEU A 26 1.89 3.71 3.06
C LEU A 26 2.49 4.43 4.27
N HIS A 27 3.64 3.95 4.76
CA HIS A 27 4.34 4.61 5.86
C HIS A 27 4.86 5.99 5.47
N ARG A 28 5.36 6.17 4.24
CA ARG A 28 5.75 7.49 3.72
C ARG A 28 4.58 8.45 3.59
N GLU A 29 3.40 7.98 3.19
CA GLU A 29 2.21 8.82 3.07
C GLU A 29 1.63 9.21 4.43
N GLN A 30 1.57 8.28 5.38
CA GLN A 30 0.89 8.49 6.67
C GLN A 30 1.83 9.00 7.77
N GLY A 31 3.14 8.81 7.60
CA GLY A 31 4.19 9.25 8.53
C GLY A 31 4.27 8.47 9.85
N SER A 32 3.46 7.43 10.05
CA SER A 32 3.44 6.68 11.31
C SER A 32 2.96 5.25 11.13
N TRP A 33 3.72 4.29 11.67
CA TRP A 33 3.34 2.87 11.73
C TRP A 33 2.06 2.61 12.51
N VAL A 34 1.70 3.46 13.48
CA VAL A 34 0.44 3.33 14.22
C VAL A 34 -0.76 3.60 13.31
N ARG A 35 -0.68 4.66 12.48
CA ARG A 35 -1.72 4.99 11.49
C ARG A 35 -1.84 3.92 10.41
N VAL A 36 -0.71 3.41 9.93
CA VAL A 36 -0.68 2.32 8.96
C VAL A 36 -1.36 1.08 9.54
N ALA A 37 -1.02 0.69 10.76
CA ALA A 37 -1.62 -0.46 11.42
C ALA A 37 -3.14 -0.30 11.63
N HIS A 38 -3.58 0.91 12.03
CA HIS A 38 -5.00 1.24 12.14
C HIS A 38 -5.73 1.16 10.79
N THR A 39 -5.11 1.66 9.72
CA THR A 39 -5.64 1.57 8.35
C THR A 39 -5.80 0.13 7.89
N LEU A 40 -4.87 -0.74 8.27
CA LEU A 40 -4.89 -2.16 7.91
C LEU A 40 -5.79 -3.02 8.81
N GLY A 41 -6.21 -2.49 9.96
CA GLY A 41 -6.97 -3.24 10.97
C GLY A 41 -6.14 -4.23 11.78
N TYR A 42 -4.83 -4.03 11.88
CA TYR A 42 -3.90 -4.91 12.60
C TYR A 42 -3.23 -4.22 13.77
N ARG A 43 -2.66 -5.02 14.69
CA ARG A 43 -1.77 -4.49 15.73
C ARG A 43 -0.47 -4.00 15.08
N ARG A 44 0.07 -2.88 15.58
CA ARG A 44 1.36 -2.32 15.13
C ARG A 44 2.47 -3.36 15.11
N ALA A 45 2.57 -4.18 16.16
CA ALA A 45 3.60 -5.21 16.27
C ALA A 45 3.59 -6.17 15.06
N VAL A 46 2.40 -6.56 14.58
CA VAL A 46 2.25 -7.47 13.44
C VAL A 46 2.71 -6.83 12.14
N VAL A 47 2.34 -5.57 11.94
CA VAL A 47 2.71 -4.83 10.71
C VAL A 47 4.21 -4.56 10.66
N VAL A 48 4.80 -4.18 11.80
CA VAL A 48 6.24 -3.95 11.91
C VAL A 48 7.01 -5.26 11.81
N GLY A 49 6.57 -6.32 12.49
CA GLY A 49 7.18 -7.66 12.41
C GLY A 49 7.19 -8.21 10.98
N PHE A 50 6.11 -8.01 10.23
CA PHE A 50 6.07 -8.38 8.81
C PHE A 50 7.00 -7.50 7.95
N PHE A 51 7.06 -6.19 8.23
CA PHE A 51 7.92 -5.25 7.52
C PHE A 51 9.41 -5.55 7.71
N ASP A 52 9.83 -5.79 8.96
CA ASP A 52 11.22 -6.15 9.32
C ASP A 52 11.56 -7.59 8.95
N GLY A 53 10.55 -8.40 8.64
CA GLY A 53 10.68 -9.78 8.19
C GLY A 53 10.82 -10.82 9.30
N THR A 54 10.58 -10.41 10.54
CA THR A 54 10.43 -11.32 11.69
C THR A 54 9.17 -12.19 11.55
N GLU A 55 8.12 -11.68 10.91
CA GLU A 55 6.90 -12.45 10.64
C GLU A 55 6.70 -12.70 9.13
N PRO A 56 6.31 -13.92 8.73
CA PRO A 56 6.11 -14.28 7.33
C PRO A 56 4.89 -13.58 6.70
N GLY A 57 3.94 -13.12 7.52
CA GLY A 57 2.66 -12.56 7.09
C GLY A 57 1.69 -13.64 6.59
N ASN A 58 0.49 -13.20 6.15
CA ASN A 58 -0.52 -14.11 5.61
C ASN A 58 -1.34 -13.43 4.50
N MET A 59 -2.15 -14.21 3.78
CA MET A 59 -3.01 -13.69 2.70
C MET A 59 -4.09 -12.71 3.16
N ALA A 60 -4.46 -12.71 4.45
CA ALA A 60 -5.38 -11.70 4.99
C ALA A 60 -4.69 -10.33 5.14
N LEU A 61 -3.42 -10.31 5.57
CA LEU A 61 -2.59 -9.12 5.64
C LEU A 61 -2.32 -8.57 4.23
N ALA A 62 -1.98 -9.44 3.28
CA ALA A 62 -1.81 -9.06 1.88
C ALA A 62 -3.07 -8.38 1.30
N ARG A 63 -4.25 -8.94 1.59
CA ARG A 63 -5.55 -8.35 1.24
C ARG A 63 -5.77 -6.97 1.84
N SER A 64 -5.48 -6.79 3.12
CA SER A 64 -5.60 -5.50 3.78
C SER A 64 -4.63 -4.46 3.19
N ILE A 65 -3.38 -4.86 2.90
CA ILE A 65 -2.38 -3.98 2.26
C ILE A 65 -2.87 -3.55 0.88
N ALA A 66 -3.31 -4.51 0.05
CA ALA A 66 -3.83 -4.23 -1.29
C ALA A 66 -5.00 -3.24 -1.25
N ARG A 67 -5.96 -3.46 -0.35
CA ARG A 67 -7.09 -2.55 -0.14
C ARG A 67 -6.65 -1.15 0.29
N ALA A 68 -5.68 -1.05 1.19
CA ALA A 68 -5.19 0.24 1.69
C ALA A 68 -4.49 1.08 0.59
N VAL A 69 -3.86 0.43 -0.39
CA VAL A 69 -3.23 1.11 -1.55
C VAL A 69 -4.15 1.20 -2.77
N GLY A 70 -5.37 0.68 -2.71
CA GLY A 70 -6.33 0.70 -3.83
C GLY A 70 -5.97 -0.25 -4.98
N LEU A 71 -5.30 -1.37 -4.69
CA LEU A 71 -4.95 -2.41 -5.66
C LEU A 71 -5.75 -3.70 -5.41
N SER A 72 -5.84 -4.52 -6.46
CA SER A 72 -6.23 -5.92 -6.30
C SER A 72 -5.12 -6.70 -5.59
N VAL A 73 -5.48 -7.81 -4.94
CA VAL A 73 -4.50 -8.66 -4.24
C VAL A 73 -3.44 -9.18 -5.22
N ASP A 74 -3.86 -9.65 -6.39
CA ASP A 74 -2.96 -10.15 -7.43
C ASP A 74 -1.95 -9.09 -7.88
N ASP A 75 -2.42 -7.87 -8.13
CA ASP A 75 -1.58 -6.72 -8.49
C ASP A 75 -0.58 -6.35 -7.38
N ALA A 76 -1.01 -6.40 -6.12
CA ALA A 76 -0.16 -6.13 -4.98
C ALA A 76 0.92 -7.21 -4.79
N LEU A 77 0.56 -8.48 -4.98
CA LEU A 77 1.48 -9.62 -4.93
C LEU A 77 2.47 -9.59 -6.10
N ALA A 78 2.05 -9.14 -7.27
CA ALA A 78 2.89 -8.91 -8.44
C ALA A 78 3.80 -7.68 -8.31
N GLY A 79 3.63 -6.86 -7.26
CA GLY A 79 4.45 -5.67 -7.02
C GLY A 79 4.12 -4.51 -7.94
N LYS A 80 2.89 -4.45 -8.47
CA LYS A 80 2.44 -3.29 -9.25
C LYS A 80 2.43 -2.05 -8.38
N ALA A 81 2.78 -0.92 -8.99
CA ALA A 81 2.76 0.36 -8.30
C ALA A 81 1.32 0.71 -7.88
N PRO A 82 1.13 1.28 -6.67
CA PRO A 82 -0.14 1.89 -6.31
C PRO A 82 -0.55 2.88 -7.39
N PRO A 83 -1.85 2.98 -7.75
CA PRO A 83 -2.30 4.07 -8.58
C PRO A 83 -1.87 5.36 -7.88
N ARG A 84 -0.94 6.12 -8.48
CA ARG A 84 -0.60 7.45 -7.98
C ARG A 84 -1.92 8.17 -7.83
N LYS A 85 -2.29 8.60 -6.61
CA LYS A 85 -3.24 9.69 -6.46
C LYS A 85 -2.66 10.80 -7.31
N ALA A 86 -3.24 11.05 -8.48
CA ALA A 86 -2.89 12.22 -9.26
C ALA A 86 -2.98 13.38 -8.27
N PRO A 87 -1.95 14.25 -8.15
CA PRO A 87 -2.16 15.49 -7.44
C PRO A 87 -3.39 16.10 -8.10
N ALA A 88 -4.43 16.36 -7.31
CA ALA A 88 -5.55 17.13 -7.80
C ALA A 88 -4.93 18.39 -8.38
N LEU A 89 -4.91 18.50 -9.71
CA LEU A 89 -4.56 19.73 -10.38
C LEU A 89 -5.68 20.67 -9.94
N THR A 90 -5.44 21.37 -8.84
CA THR A 90 -6.24 22.51 -8.43
C THR A 90 -6.22 23.40 -9.66
N LEU A 91 -7.32 23.40 -10.41
CA LEU A 91 -7.60 24.40 -11.42
C LEU A 91 -7.51 25.73 -10.67
N VAL A 92 -6.35 26.38 -10.73
CA VAL A 92 -6.25 27.77 -10.33
C VAL A 92 -7.07 28.50 -11.38
N ALA A 93 -8.33 28.76 -11.04
CA ALA A 93 -9.16 29.66 -11.83
C ALA A 93 -8.42 31.00 -11.82
N SER A 94 -7.80 31.32 -12.96
CA SER A 94 -7.13 32.59 -13.19
C SER A 94 -8.05 33.74 -12.76
N PRO A 95 -7.65 34.61 -11.81
CA PRO A 95 -8.44 35.78 -11.50
C PRO A 95 -8.11 36.84 -12.55
N ARG A 96 -8.88 36.93 -13.64
CA ARG A 96 -8.76 38.08 -14.58
C ARG A 96 -9.90 39.07 -14.39
N ARG A 97 -9.64 39.97 -13.44
CA ARG A 97 -10.03 41.39 -13.30
C ARG A 97 -11.23 41.95 -14.07
N LYS A 98 -12.08 42.61 -13.28
CA LYS A 98 -13.05 43.69 -13.55
C LYS A 98 -12.42 44.90 -14.29
N GLY A 99 -13.16 45.50 -15.22
CA GLY A 99 -12.94 46.85 -15.80
C GLY A 99 -12.82 46.82 -17.34
N GLY A 100 -13.50 47.64 -18.12
CA GLY A 100 -14.35 48.78 -17.82
C GLY A 100 -15.13 49.20 -19.07
N ALA A 101 -16.14 50.04 -18.83
CA ALA A 101 -16.91 50.71 -19.85
C ALA A 101 -16.06 51.71 -20.64
N SER A 102 -16.28 51.78 -21.95
CA SER A 102 -16.32 53.01 -22.77
C SER A 102 -16.94 52.65 -24.11
#